data_AF-A0A1W9H4W3-F1
#
_entry.id   AF-A0A1W9H4W3-F1
#
_cell.length_a   1.000
_cell.length_b   1.000
_cell.length_c   1.000
_cell.angle_alpha   90.00
_cell.angle_beta   90.00
_cell.angle_gamma   90.00
#
_symmetry.space_group_name_H-M   'P 1'
#
loop_
_entity.id
_entity.type
_entity.pdbx_description
1 polymer ?
#
loop_
_entity_poly.entity_id
_entity_poly.type
_entity_poly.pdbx_seq_one_letter_code
_entity_poly.pdbx_strand_id
1 'polypeptide(L)'
;MFVPQPVKAQDWLAQQQEPRAAVQWWAAESYQSCDGRMAVNTGPWAIPSAKLVGYFTTVWRQGAAGWRWDYDGGTALKAPIAAGDAPRRVRAACRGRPAAPPFLSFPTSQSGKGTSADGTLAYQWHVRDAKGSRDFRAWLWNGKAWRLVLDQTIAE
;
A
#
# COMPACT_ATOMS: atom_id res chain seq x y z
N MET A 1 -8.46 -7.45 1.34
CA MET A 1 -8.20 -8.81 1.87
C MET A 1 -7.17 -8.65 2.97
N PHE A 2 -7.33 -9.27 4.15
CA PHE A 2 -6.31 -9.18 5.22
C PHE A 2 -5.98 -10.57 5.71
N VAL A 3 -4.77 -11.03 5.39
CA VAL A 3 -4.25 -12.35 5.75
C VAL A 3 -2.94 -12.19 6.53
N PRO A 4 -2.59 -13.10 7.46
CA PRO A 4 -1.41 -12.93 8.32
C PRO A 4 -0.07 -12.95 7.58
N GLN A 5 -0.01 -13.62 6.42
CA GLN A 5 1.20 -13.81 5.62
C GLN A 5 0.98 -13.33 4.18
N PRO A 6 2.02 -12.86 3.46
CA PRO A 6 1.88 -12.48 2.06
C PRO A 6 1.50 -13.71 1.22
N VAL A 7 0.46 -13.55 0.41
CA VAL A 7 -0.03 -14.58 -0.51
C VAL A 7 -0.13 -14.03 -1.91
N LYS A 8 -0.07 -14.92 -2.91
CA LYS A 8 -0.53 -14.57 -4.26
C LYS A 8 -2.06 -14.46 -4.22
N ALA A 9 -2.53 -13.23 -4.26
CA ALA A 9 -3.91 -12.90 -3.99
C ALA A 9 -4.90 -13.51 -4.99
N GLN A 10 -4.53 -13.70 -6.27
CA GLN A 10 -5.39 -14.41 -7.23
C GLN A 10 -5.65 -15.86 -6.81
N ASP A 11 -4.60 -16.55 -6.34
CA ASP A 11 -4.68 -17.96 -5.94
C ASP A 11 -5.47 -18.11 -4.63
N TRP A 12 -5.32 -17.15 -3.71
CA TRP A 12 -6.07 -17.11 -2.46
C TRP A 12 -7.55 -16.78 -2.69
N LEU A 13 -7.86 -15.73 -3.48
CA LEU A 13 -9.22 -15.28 -3.77
C LEU A 13 -10.03 -16.34 -4.54
N ALA A 14 -9.40 -17.10 -5.43
CA ALA A 14 -10.06 -18.18 -6.15
C ALA A 14 -10.64 -19.29 -5.24
N GLN A 15 -10.15 -19.37 -4.00
CA GLN A 15 -10.59 -20.34 -3.00
C GLN A 15 -11.59 -19.76 -1.99
N GLN A 16 -11.86 -18.45 -2.05
CA GLN A 16 -12.75 -17.79 -1.10
C GLN A 16 -14.18 -17.72 -1.63
N GLN A 17 -15.14 -17.81 -0.70
CA GLN A 17 -16.52 -17.45 -0.97
C GLN A 17 -16.69 -15.94 -0.81
N GLU A 18 -17.57 -15.35 -1.62
CA GLU A 18 -17.93 -13.93 -1.48
C GLU A 18 -18.49 -13.68 -0.07
N PRO A 19 -17.94 -12.74 0.70
CA PRO A 19 -18.41 -12.48 2.04
C PRO A 19 -19.82 -11.88 2.02
N ARG A 20 -20.66 -12.29 3.00
CA ARG A 20 -22.02 -11.74 3.14
C ARG A 20 -22.07 -10.24 3.41
N ALA A 21 -21.01 -9.69 3.97
CA ALA A 21 -20.86 -8.26 4.24
C ALA A 21 -19.54 -7.77 3.65
N ALA A 22 -19.62 -6.73 2.83
CA ALA A 22 -18.44 -6.11 2.24
C ALA A 22 -17.63 -5.34 3.29
N VAL A 23 -16.31 -5.30 3.11
CA VAL A 23 -15.45 -4.37 3.82
C VAL A 23 -15.79 -2.94 3.39
N GLN A 24 -15.99 -2.05 4.34
CA GLN A 24 -16.09 -0.61 4.08
C GLN A 24 -14.70 -0.01 4.22
N TRP A 25 -14.29 0.84 3.27
CA TRP A 25 -12.96 1.42 3.26
C TRP A 25 -12.97 2.81 2.64
N TRP A 26 -12.07 3.67 3.11
CA TRP A 26 -11.96 5.06 2.65
C TRP A 26 -10.49 5.45 2.58
N ALA A 27 -10.03 5.94 1.43
CA ALA A 27 -8.68 6.48 1.33
C ALA A 27 -8.58 7.79 2.11
N ALA A 28 -7.76 7.81 3.16
CA ALA A 28 -7.40 9.04 3.87
C ALA A 28 -6.25 9.75 3.17
N GLU A 29 -5.34 8.99 2.56
CA GLU A 29 -4.16 9.50 1.87
C GLU A 29 -4.00 8.86 0.48
N SER A 30 -3.50 9.65 -0.47
CA SER A 30 -3.18 9.21 -1.83
C SER A 30 -1.88 9.84 -2.29
N TYR A 31 -0.86 9.01 -2.49
CA TYR A 31 0.44 9.40 -3.01
C TYR A 31 0.55 8.95 -4.45
N GLN A 32 0.79 9.87 -5.38
CA GLN A 32 0.74 9.60 -6.82
C GLN A 32 2.08 9.93 -7.48
N SER A 33 2.49 9.06 -8.40
CA SER A 33 3.55 9.34 -9.37
C SER A 33 3.24 10.61 -10.18
N CYS A 34 4.25 11.26 -10.73
CA CYS A 34 4.08 12.44 -11.56
C CYS A 34 3.17 12.13 -12.76
N ASP A 35 3.46 11.04 -13.48
CA ASP A 35 2.71 10.55 -14.64
C ASP A 35 1.27 10.12 -14.30
N GLY A 36 0.95 9.99 -13.01
CA GLY A 36 -0.37 9.61 -12.52
C GLY A 36 -0.75 8.16 -12.77
N ARG A 37 0.20 7.30 -13.16
CA ARG A 37 -0.06 5.89 -13.53
C ARG A 37 0.22 4.91 -12.41
N MET A 38 0.71 5.40 -11.27
CA MET A 38 0.91 4.62 -10.06
C MET A 38 0.51 5.43 -8.83
N ALA A 39 -0.17 4.80 -7.88
CA ALA A 39 -0.60 5.42 -6.64
C ALA A 39 -0.44 4.50 -5.43
N VAL A 40 -0.15 5.06 -4.26
CA VAL A 40 -0.26 4.37 -2.97
C VAL A 40 -1.37 5.02 -2.17
N ASN A 41 -2.35 4.25 -1.77
CA ASN A 41 -3.47 4.68 -0.96
C ASN A 41 -3.44 4.03 0.41
N THR A 42 -3.75 4.77 1.46
CA THR A 42 -3.94 4.24 2.80
C THR A 42 -5.09 4.95 3.51
N GLY A 43 -5.72 4.28 4.47
CA GLY A 43 -6.84 4.83 5.23
C GLY A 43 -7.55 3.75 6.04
N PRO A 44 -8.65 4.10 6.74
CA PRO A 44 -9.41 3.14 7.53
C PRO A 44 -10.15 2.12 6.67
N TRP A 45 -10.32 0.94 7.25
CA TRP A 45 -11.38 0.01 6.87
C TRP A 45 -12.19 -0.40 8.10
N ALA A 46 -13.43 -0.82 7.86
CA ALA A 46 -14.32 -1.36 8.86
C ALA A 46 -15.15 -2.52 8.30
N ILE A 47 -15.43 -3.50 9.15
CA ILE A 47 -16.44 -4.53 8.93
C ILE A 47 -17.45 -4.39 10.07
N PRO A 48 -18.47 -3.52 9.93
CA PRO A 48 -19.37 -3.19 11.03
C PRO A 48 -20.09 -4.40 11.64
N SER A 49 -20.50 -5.36 10.79
CA SER A 49 -21.17 -6.58 11.22
C SER A 49 -20.29 -7.46 12.13
N ALA A 50 -18.98 -7.42 11.95
CA ALA A 50 -18.00 -8.16 12.76
C ALA A 50 -17.39 -7.31 13.88
N LYS A 51 -17.76 -6.02 13.99
CA LYS A 51 -17.14 -5.05 14.91
C LYS A 51 -15.60 -4.98 14.75
N LEU A 52 -15.11 -5.15 13.52
CA LEU A 52 -13.68 -5.06 13.20
C LEU A 52 -13.38 -3.74 12.51
N VAL A 53 -12.24 -3.15 12.87
CA VAL A 53 -11.70 -1.93 12.27
C VAL A 53 -10.21 -2.09 12.05
N GLY A 54 -9.67 -1.32 11.12
CA GLY A 54 -8.24 -1.30 10.88
C GLY A 54 -7.83 -0.24 9.89
N TYR A 55 -6.63 -0.40 9.33
CA TYR A 55 -6.17 0.40 8.20
C TYR A 55 -5.73 -0.50 7.05
N PHE A 56 -5.79 0.04 5.84
CA PHE A 56 -5.30 -0.61 4.63
C PHE A 56 -4.19 0.22 4.00
N THR A 57 -3.40 -0.43 3.15
CA THR A 57 -2.47 0.16 2.21
C THR A 57 -2.55 -0.61 0.91
N THR A 58 -2.85 0.08 -0.19
CA THR A 58 -2.96 -0.51 -1.53
C THR A 58 -2.06 0.25 -2.50
N VAL A 59 -1.28 -0.49 -3.29
CA VAL A 59 -0.45 0.06 -4.36
C VAL A 59 -1.13 -0.23 -5.69
N TRP A 60 -1.52 0.83 -6.40
CA TRP A 60 -2.23 0.78 -7.66
C TRP A 60 -1.30 1.11 -8.84
N ARG A 61 -1.54 0.46 -9.98
CA ARG A 61 -0.90 0.71 -11.26
C ARG A 61 -1.93 0.76 -12.38
N GLN A 62 -1.80 1.76 -13.25
CA GLN A 62 -2.66 1.98 -14.41
C GLN A 62 -2.04 1.34 -15.67
N GLY A 63 -2.62 0.22 -16.07
CA GLY A 63 -2.30 -0.47 -17.32
C GLY A 63 -3.30 -0.17 -18.44
N ALA A 64 -3.14 -0.85 -19.58
CA ALA A 64 -4.07 -0.76 -20.70
C ALA A 64 -5.50 -1.20 -20.32
N ALA A 65 -5.62 -2.20 -19.44
CA ALA A 65 -6.89 -2.71 -18.93
C ALA A 65 -7.43 -1.92 -17.72
N GLY A 66 -6.93 -0.71 -17.47
CA GLY A 66 -7.30 0.11 -16.31
C GLY A 66 -6.43 -0.14 -15.08
N TRP A 67 -6.95 0.25 -13.92
CA TRP A 67 -6.25 0.16 -12.64
C TRP A 67 -6.24 -1.27 -12.09
N ARG A 68 -5.07 -1.73 -11.66
CA ARG A 68 -4.85 -2.97 -10.91
C ARG A 68 -3.97 -2.68 -9.72
N TRP A 69 -3.99 -3.52 -8.70
CA TRP A 69 -3.09 -3.38 -7.56
C TRP A 69 -1.93 -4.37 -7.63
N ASP A 70 -0.73 -3.91 -7.26
CA ASP A 70 0.48 -4.72 -7.10
C ASP A 70 0.65 -5.22 -5.66
N TYR A 71 0.00 -4.53 -4.71
CA TYR A 71 0.02 -4.84 -3.28
C TYR A 71 -1.30 -4.38 -2.66
N ASP A 72 -1.88 -5.22 -1.80
CA ASP A 72 -2.98 -4.89 -0.90
C ASP A 72 -2.64 -5.48 0.46
N GLY A 73 -2.67 -4.66 1.50
CA GLY A 73 -2.31 -5.06 2.85
C GLY A 73 -2.87 -4.12 3.90
N GLY A 74 -2.65 -4.43 5.17
CA GLY A 74 -3.18 -3.67 6.29
C GLY A 74 -3.22 -4.51 7.55
N THR A 75 -3.76 -3.97 8.64
CA THR A 75 -3.97 -4.73 9.88
C THR A 75 -5.20 -4.23 10.64
N ALA A 76 -5.72 -5.07 11.52
CA ALA A 76 -6.76 -4.70 12.46
C ALA A 76 -6.19 -3.75 13.52
N LEU A 77 -7.02 -2.81 13.98
CA LEU A 77 -6.68 -1.86 15.03
C LEU A 77 -7.62 -2.03 16.21
N LYS A 78 -7.14 -1.67 17.41
CA LYS A 78 -7.96 -1.65 18.63
C LYS A 78 -9.00 -0.54 18.63
N ALA A 79 -8.77 0.51 17.85
CA ALA A 79 -9.64 1.67 17.73
C ALA A 79 -9.69 2.14 16.26
N PRO A 80 -10.83 2.71 15.82
CA PRO A 80 -10.95 3.25 14.46
C PRO A 80 -10.03 4.46 14.27
N ILE A 81 -9.59 4.67 13.03
CA ILE A 81 -8.91 5.89 12.60
C ILE A 81 -9.81 6.70 11.67
N ALA A 82 -9.66 8.02 11.69
CA ALA A 82 -10.48 8.91 10.86
C ALA A 82 -10.06 8.81 9.39
N ALA A 83 -11.05 8.74 8.49
CA ALA A 83 -10.82 8.89 7.05
C ALA A 83 -10.62 10.37 6.65
N GLY A 84 -11.21 11.29 7.41
CA GLY A 84 -11.42 12.67 7.00
C GLY A 84 -12.54 12.79 5.94
N ASP A 85 -12.88 14.03 5.58
CA ASP A 85 -13.95 14.30 4.60
C ASP A 85 -13.49 14.07 3.16
N ALA A 86 -12.18 14.17 2.90
CA ALA A 86 -11.59 13.93 1.60
C ALA A 86 -10.15 13.40 1.71
N PRO A 87 -9.69 12.55 0.78
CA PRO A 87 -8.33 12.06 0.79
C PRO A 87 -7.32 13.20 0.61
N ARG A 88 -6.30 13.24 1.47
CA ARG A 88 -5.12 14.07 1.27
C ARG A 88 -4.34 13.54 0.06
N ARG A 89 -4.27 14.34 -1.00
CA ARG A 89 -3.58 13.98 -2.25
C ARG A 89 -2.21 14.62 -2.35
N VAL A 90 -1.19 13.84 -2.64
CA VAL A 90 0.18 14.29 -2.84
C VAL A 90 0.72 13.69 -4.13
N ARG A 91 1.16 14.54 -5.05
CA ARG A 91 1.79 14.10 -6.31
C ARG A 91 3.30 14.31 -6.25
N ALA A 92 4.07 13.39 -6.82
CA ALA A 92 5.50 13.57 -7.03
C ALA A 92 5.77 14.74 -7.98
N ALA A 93 6.97 15.33 -7.88
CA ALA A 93 7.37 16.38 -8.79
C ALA A 93 7.73 15.80 -10.18
N CYS A 94 7.26 16.46 -11.24
CA CYS A 94 7.55 16.12 -12.64
C CYS A 94 8.87 16.69 -13.18
N ARG A 95 9.79 17.07 -12.31
CA ARG A 95 11.04 17.76 -12.67
C ARG A 95 12.24 17.06 -12.06
N GLY A 96 13.41 17.32 -12.63
CA GLY A 96 14.64 16.63 -12.25
C GLY A 96 14.61 15.18 -12.69
N ARG A 97 15.80 14.59 -12.86
CA ARG A 97 15.93 13.16 -13.17
C ARG A 97 15.90 12.38 -11.84
N PRO A 98 14.90 11.51 -11.60
CA PRO A 98 14.86 10.73 -10.36
C PRO A 98 16.12 9.88 -10.21
N ALA A 99 16.72 9.93 -9.02
CA ALA A 99 17.79 9.01 -8.64
C ALA A 99 17.22 7.61 -8.37
N ALA A 100 18.08 6.60 -8.23
CA ALA A 100 17.66 5.28 -7.79
C ALA A 100 16.88 5.36 -6.46
N PRO A 101 15.74 4.67 -6.31
CA PRO A 101 15.00 4.65 -5.05
C PRO A 101 15.83 4.08 -3.90
N PRO A 102 15.63 4.56 -2.66
CA PRO A 102 16.40 4.13 -1.49
C PRO A 102 15.90 2.79 -0.94
N PHE A 103 15.88 1.75 -1.78
CA PHE A 103 15.49 0.41 -1.38
C PHE A 103 16.51 -0.19 -0.41
N LEU A 104 15.99 -0.86 0.62
CA LEU A 104 16.79 -1.65 1.55
C LEU A 104 16.98 -3.08 1.02
N SER A 105 18.06 -3.71 1.43
CA SER A 105 18.26 -5.15 1.25
C SER A 105 17.77 -5.89 2.48
N PHE A 106 16.93 -6.91 2.29
CA PHE A 106 16.44 -7.75 3.37
C PHE A 106 16.97 -9.17 3.22
N PRO A 107 17.35 -9.84 4.33
CA PRO A 107 17.85 -11.21 4.29
C PRO A 107 16.75 -12.24 4.02
N THR A 108 15.47 -11.86 4.17
CA THR A 108 14.33 -12.77 3.99
C THR A 108 13.85 -12.79 2.53
N SER A 109 13.42 -13.96 2.06
CA SER A 109 12.85 -14.12 0.71
C SER A 109 11.44 -13.54 0.56
N GLN A 110 10.76 -13.22 1.67
CA GLN A 110 9.41 -12.65 1.69
C GLN A 110 9.48 -11.12 1.67
N SER A 111 9.87 -10.57 0.53
CA SER A 111 9.92 -9.13 0.29
C SER A 111 9.49 -8.80 -1.14
N GLY A 112 9.12 -7.54 -1.36
CA GLY A 112 8.76 -7.05 -2.68
C GLY A 112 8.99 -5.55 -2.79
N LYS A 113 9.21 -5.07 -4.02
CA LYS A 113 9.44 -3.65 -4.31
C LYS A 113 8.96 -3.31 -5.71
N GLY A 114 8.70 -2.03 -5.95
CA GLY A 114 8.35 -1.53 -7.27
C GLY A 114 8.51 -0.03 -7.38
N THR A 115 8.55 0.43 -8.63
CA THR A 115 8.69 1.84 -8.99
C THR A 115 7.71 2.17 -10.10
N SER A 116 7.21 3.40 -10.13
CA SER A 116 6.42 3.93 -11.26
C SER A 116 7.26 3.99 -12.53
N ALA A 117 6.59 4.00 -13.68
CA ALA A 117 7.26 4.03 -14.98
C ALA A 117 8.12 5.29 -15.18
N ASP A 118 7.64 6.43 -14.68
CA ASP A 118 8.38 7.69 -14.65
C ASP A 118 9.48 7.76 -13.57
N GLY A 119 9.62 6.73 -12.74
CA GLY A 119 10.64 6.67 -11.69
C GLY A 119 10.40 7.60 -10.50
N THR A 120 9.21 8.19 -10.33
CA THR A 120 8.95 9.23 -9.30
C THR A 120 8.21 8.75 -8.05
N LEU A 121 7.67 7.54 -8.06
CA LEU A 121 7.07 6.86 -6.91
C LEU A 121 7.73 5.49 -6.75
N ALA A 122 8.12 5.15 -5.53
CA ALA A 122 8.66 3.83 -5.22
C ALA A 122 8.03 3.27 -3.94
N TYR A 123 7.92 1.95 -3.85
CA TYR A 123 7.50 1.26 -2.64
C TYR A 123 8.31 -0.01 -2.41
N GLN A 124 8.38 -0.43 -1.15
CA GLN A 124 8.98 -1.68 -0.75
C GLN A 124 8.27 -2.23 0.48
N TRP A 125 8.17 -3.56 0.57
CA TRP A 125 7.69 -4.26 1.74
C TRP A 125 8.56 -5.47 2.04
N HIS A 126 8.56 -5.91 3.30
CA HIS A 126 9.17 -7.17 3.71
C HIS A 126 8.50 -7.74 4.97
N VAL A 127 8.54 -9.05 5.11
CA VAL A 127 8.18 -9.76 6.35
C VAL A 127 9.41 -9.85 7.24
N ARG A 128 9.25 -9.42 8.50
CA ARG A 128 10.30 -9.35 9.53
C ARG A 128 10.47 -10.65 10.31
N ASP A 129 9.40 -11.39 10.52
CA ASP A 129 9.43 -12.61 11.34
C ASP A 129 8.45 -13.69 10.83
N ALA A 130 8.58 -14.89 11.39
CA ALA A 130 7.71 -16.01 11.05
C ALA A 130 6.24 -15.81 11.49
N LYS A 131 5.95 -14.84 12.37
CA LYS A 131 4.58 -14.53 12.82
C LYS A 131 3.83 -13.66 11.81
N GLY A 132 4.54 -12.95 10.94
CA GLY A 132 3.96 -12.14 9.88
C GLY A 132 4.06 -10.64 10.11
N SER A 133 4.86 -10.20 11.10
CA SER A 133 5.19 -8.79 11.23
C SER A 133 5.80 -8.30 9.91
N ARG A 134 5.35 -7.16 9.39
CA ARG A 134 5.85 -6.61 8.13
C ARG A 134 6.11 -5.13 8.21
N ASP A 135 7.00 -4.66 7.35
CA ASP A 135 7.13 -3.24 7.06
C ASP A 135 6.71 -2.94 5.63
N PHE A 136 6.11 -1.78 5.45
CA PHE A 136 5.80 -1.19 4.16
C PHE A 136 6.33 0.24 4.13
N ARG A 137 7.06 0.59 3.09
CA ARG A 137 7.57 1.94 2.85
C ARG A 137 7.21 2.42 1.45
N ALA A 138 6.90 3.70 1.33
CA ALA A 138 6.76 4.38 0.06
C ALA A 138 7.48 5.72 0.05
N TRP A 139 8.03 6.07 -1.12
CA TRP A 139 8.75 7.31 -1.35
C TRP A 139 8.20 8.04 -2.57
N LEU A 140 8.21 9.38 -2.52
CA LEU A 140 7.94 10.25 -3.66
C LEU A 140 9.15 11.12 -3.98
N TRP A 141 9.40 11.30 -5.28
CA TRP A 141 10.37 12.25 -5.78
C TRP A 141 9.86 13.69 -5.61
N ASN A 142 10.69 14.58 -5.03
CA ASN A 142 10.33 15.98 -4.83
C ASN A 142 10.95 16.95 -5.86
N GLY A 143 11.67 16.42 -6.85
CA GLY A 143 12.40 17.20 -7.85
C GLY A 143 13.92 17.22 -7.64
N LYS A 144 14.39 16.81 -6.46
CA LYS A 144 15.80 16.80 -6.07
C LYS A 144 16.20 15.54 -5.29
N ALA A 145 15.31 15.03 -4.45
CA ALA A 145 15.55 13.87 -3.60
C ALA A 145 14.26 13.06 -3.38
N TRP A 146 14.46 11.82 -2.94
CA TRP A 146 13.37 10.98 -2.45
C TRP A 146 12.90 11.44 -1.07
N ARG A 147 11.59 11.56 -0.89
CA ARG A 147 10.94 11.80 0.40
C ARG A 147 10.21 10.54 0.81
N LEU A 148 10.50 10.01 2.00
CA LEU A 148 9.70 8.97 2.62
C LEU A 148 8.33 9.56 2.94
N VAL A 149 7.28 8.98 2.37
CA VAL A 149 5.90 9.47 2.52
C VAL A 149 5.01 8.52 3.31
N LEU A 150 5.35 7.23 3.33
CA LEU A 150 4.75 6.23 4.21
C LEU A 150 5.86 5.35 4.78
N ASP A 151 5.83 5.13 6.08
CA ASP A 151 6.62 4.13 6.80
C ASP A 151 5.69 3.46 7.79
N GLN A 152 5.33 2.22 7.50
CA GLN A 152 4.33 1.48 8.24
C GLN A 152 4.95 0.18 8.74
N THR A 153 4.73 -0.08 10.02
CA THR A 153 5.16 -1.28 10.72
C THR A 153 3.91 -1.97 11.22
N ILE A 154 3.65 -3.17 10.72
CA ILE A 154 2.58 -4.05 11.19
C ILE A 154 3.23 -5.08 12.12
N ALA A 155 2.77 -5.10 13.36
CA ALA A 155 3.08 -6.17 14.31
C ALA A 155 1.92 -7.19 14.32
N GLU A 156 2.25 -8.48 14.35
CA GLU A 156 1.32 -9.59 14.53
C GLU A 156 1.51 -10.24 15.92
#